data_AF-A0A1D2VQG2-F1
#
_entry.id   AF-A0A1D2VQG2-F1
#
_cell.length_a   1.000
_cell.length_b   1.000
_cell.length_c   1.000
_cell.angle_alpha   90.00
_cell.angle_beta   90.00
_cell.angle_gamma   90.00
#
_symmetry.space_group_name_H-M   'P 1'
#
loop_
_entity.id
_entity.type
_entity.pdbx_description
1 polymer ?
#
loop_
_entity_poly.entity_id
_entity_poly.type
_entity_poly.pdbx_seq_one_letter_code
_entity_poly.pdbx_strand_id
1 'polypeptide(L)'
;MHGESESSSSRNSSGTKVNISSEALSYDQTIPRTTSFLKPGSTFCGFQLNSKFKSRSKVTIELVDVDLTKSTLAGLLTIKSLSSIDYKFTTYFVGEIISEKYNFLTRKPDWVSNDAIDVHHWSKFPSWRRDLKAKVEAETHNNSLYVHRRFLDENYVYMRWKELFLFPDPDQVLENCSFDGFYYICFNQTIGVITGYYFYLQPDLNIQCNSKLELAHIPDGGMSESFELL
;
A
#
# COMPACT_ATOMS: atom_id res chain seq x y z
N MET A 1 -42.42 -45.80 -56.59
CA MET A 1 -41.14 -45.60 -55.89
C MET A 1 -41.36 -44.58 -54.81
N HIS A 2 -40.93 -44.94 -53.60
CA HIS A 2 -41.16 -44.33 -52.28
C HIS A 2 -41.01 -42.80 -52.20
N GLY A 3 -41.69 -42.06 -51.32
CA GLY A 3 -42.51 -42.49 -50.19
C GLY A 3 -43.27 -41.32 -49.53
N GLU A 4 -44.42 -41.69 -48.96
CA GLU A 4 -45.02 -41.30 -47.68
C GLU A 4 -45.08 -39.83 -47.26
N SER A 5 -46.28 -39.28 -47.43
CA SER A 5 -46.93 -38.29 -46.59
C SER A 5 -47.53 -38.95 -45.34
N GLU A 6 -47.34 -38.37 -44.15
CA GLU A 6 -48.28 -38.41 -43.01
C GLU A 6 -47.77 -37.41 -41.94
N SER A 7 -48.53 -36.37 -41.63
CA SER A 7 -49.56 -36.26 -40.59
C SER A 7 -49.02 -35.56 -39.34
N SER A 8 -49.62 -34.43 -38.98
CA SER A 8 -49.48 -33.83 -37.66
C SER A 8 -50.87 -33.44 -37.16
N SER A 9 -51.32 -34.20 -36.16
CA SER A 9 -52.52 -33.93 -35.38
C SER A 9 -52.12 -33.43 -33.99
N SER A 10 -53.07 -32.72 -33.40
CA SER A 10 -52.97 -31.79 -32.28
C SER A 10 -52.98 -32.41 -30.87
N ARG A 11 -52.38 -31.73 -29.88
CA ARG A 11 -53.00 -31.14 -28.65
C ARG A 11 -52.16 -31.25 -27.36
N ASN A 12 -51.97 -30.07 -26.76
CA ASN A 12 -52.08 -29.66 -25.35
C ASN A 12 -51.31 -30.35 -24.20
N SER A 13 -50.36 -29.56 -23.68
CA SER A 13 -50.20 -29.06 -22.30
C SER A 13 -50.07 -30.04 -21.13
N SER A 14 -48.92 -29.96 -20.48
CA SER A 14 -48.83 -29.95 -19.02
C SER A 14 -47.49 -29.32 -18.63
N GLY A 15 -47.56 -28.21 -17.88
CA GLY A 15 -46.40 -27.43 -17.49
C GLY A 15 -45.54 -28.13 -16.44
N THR A 16 -44.23 -27.94 -16.58
CA THR A 16 -43.26 -28.14 -15.51
C THR A 16 -42.50 -26.83 -15.36
N LYS A 17 -42.82 -26.06 -14.31
CA LYS A 17 -41.98 -24.94 -13.88
C LYS A 17 -40.70 -25.54 -13.32
N VAL A 18 -39.61 -25.44 -14.08
CA VAL A 18 -38.28 -25.71 -13.56
C VAL A 18 -37.91 -24.53 -12.67
N ASN A 19 -37.91 -24.77 -11.36
CA ASN A 19 -37.35 -23.86 -10.38
C ASN A 19 -35.82 -23.87 -10.56
N ILE A 20 -35.31 -22.93 -11.35
CA ILE A 20 -33.88 -22.62 -11.34
C ILE A 20 -33.68 -21.77 -10.08
N SER A 21 -33.28 -22.43 -9.00
CA SER A 21 -32.74 -21.76 -7.83
C SER A 21 -31.57 -20.89 -8.29
N SER A 22 -31.76 -19.58 -8.25
CA SER A 22 -30.67 -18.61 -8.28
C SER A 22 -29.88 -18.79 -6.98
N GLU A 23 -28.97 -19.76 -6.95
CA GLU A 23 -27.79 -19.63 -6.10
C GLU A 23 -26.99 -18.46 -6.67
N ALA A 24 -27.42 -17.25 -6.29
CA ALA A 24 -26.57 -16.10 -6.34
C ALA A 24 -25.35 -16.46 -5.49
N LEU A 25 -24.22 -16.72 -6.15
CA LEU A 25 -22.91 -16.68 -5.52
C LEU A 25 -22.84 -15.33 -4.80
N SER A 26 -23.06 -15.35 -3.49
CA SER A 26 -22.78 -14.19 -2.65
C SER A 26 -21.28 -14.04 -2.63
N TYR A 27 -20.74 -13.39 -3.66
CA TYR A 27 -19.52 -12.64 -3.48
C TYR A 27 -19.83 -11.65 -2.37
N ASP A 28 -19.33 -11.94 -1.18
CA ASP A 28 -19.27 -10.98 -0.09
C ASP A 28 -18.32 -9.87 -0.53
N GLN A 29 -18.83 -8.98 -1.41
CA GLN A 29 -18.18 -7.76 -1.86
C GLN A 29 -18.21 -6.80 -0.68
N THR A 30 -17.36 -7.07 0.30
CA THR A 30 -17.03 -6.08 1.31
C THR A 30 -16.39 -4.90 0.58
N ILE A 31 -17.14 -3.81 0.44
CA ILE A 31 -16.64 -2.55 -0.12
C ILE A 31 -15.37 -2.20 0.67
N PRO A 32 -14.21 -2.00 0.00
CA PRO A 32 -12.98 -1.67 0.68
C PRO A 32 -13.18 -0.47 1.58
N ARG A 33 -12.91 -0.64 2.87
CA ARG A 33 -13.00 0.48 3.81
C ARG A 33 -11.91 1.47 3.44
N THR A 34 -12.25 2.73 3.22
CA THR A 34 -11.32 3.83 2.90
C THR A 34 -11.48 5.00 3.88
N THR A 35 -10.60 6.00 3.82
CA THR A 35 -10.76 7.28 4.54
C THR A 35 -10.80 8.47 3.58
N SER A 36 -10.93 9.69 4.10
CA SER A 36 -10.91 10.92 3.29
C SER A 36 -9.65 11.05 2.41
N PHE A 37 -8.53 10.50 2.87
CA PHE A 37 -7.22 10.60 2.23
C PHE A 37 -6.60 9.24 1.84
N LEU A 38 -6.95 8.15 2.52
CA LEU A 38 -6.52 6.80 2.15
C LEU A 38 -7.66 6.14 1.36
N LYS A 39 -7.73 6.49 0.09
CA LYS A 39 -8.67 5.94 -0.91
C LYS A 39 -7.99 5.91 -2.28
N PRO A 40 -8.42 5.04 -3.20
CA PRO A 40 -7.96 5.07 -4.60
C PRO A 40 -8.08 6.48 -5.22
N GLY A 41 -7.12 6.84 -6.05
CA GLY A 41 -6.99 8.16 -6.70
C GLY A 41 -6.38 9.26 -5.82
N SER A 42 -6.21 9.04 -4.51
CA SER A 42 -5.62 10.07 -3.65
C SER A 42 -4.17 10.34 -4.05
N THR A 43 -3.85 11.63 -4.19
CA THR A 43 -2.52 12.06 -4.62
C THR A 43 -1.82 12.81 -3.49
N PHE A 44 -0.52 12.55 -3.31
CA PHE A 44 0.34 13.27 -2.37
C PHE A 44 1.57 13.79 -3.09
N CYS A 45 2.08 14.95 -2.68
CA CYS A 45 3.34 15.47 -3.21
C CYS A 45 4.21 16.10 -2.16
N GLY A 46 5.51 16.13 -2.44
CA GLY A 46 6.49 16.79 -1.59
C GLY A 46 7.90 16.38 -1.99
N PHE A 47 8.72 16.03 -1.01
CA PHE A 47 10.15 15.86 -1.22
C PHE A 47 10.74 14.65 -0.50
N GLN A 48 11.74 14.06 -1.14
CA GLN A 48 12.68 13.15 -0.53
C GLN A 48 14.02 13.86 -0.33
N LEU A 49 14.57 13.77 0.88
CA LEU A 49 15.79 14.43 1.31
C LEU A 49 16.80 13.39 1.76
N ASN A 50 17.95 13.34 1.10
CA ASN A 50 19.07 12.52 1.54
C ASN A 50 20.15 13.40 2.18
N SER A 51 20.25 13.35 3.51
CA SER A 51 21.20 14.20 4.24
C SER A 51 22.66 13.86 3.94
N LYS A 52 22.98 12.58 3.68
CA LYS A 52 24.36 12.12 3.39
C LYS A 52 24.85 12.68 2.05
N PHE A 53 23.99 12.64 1.03
CA PHE A 53 24.32 13.10 -0.31
C PHE A 53 23.87 14.55 -0.59
N LYS A 54 23.29 15.23 0.40
CA LYS A 54 22.71 16.58 0.29
C LYS A 54 21.81 16.75 -0.94
N SER A 55 21.08 15.69 -1.30
CA SER A 55 20.20 15.67 -2.46
C SER A 55 18.75 15.85 -2.05
N ARG A 56 17.98 16.49 -2.94
CA ARG A 56 16.54 16.71 -2.80
C ARG A 56 15.85 16.32 -4.10
N SER A 57 14.84 15.48 -4.01
CA SER A 57 14.02 15.06 -5.15
C SER A 57 12.56 15.38 -4.88
N LYS A 58 11.82 15.80 -5.90
CA LYS A 58 10.37 15.92 -5.82
C LYS A 58 9.79 14.51 -5.87
N VAL A 59 8.82 14.23 -5.00
CA VAL A 59 8.09 12.96 -4.98
C VAL A 59 6.60 13.21 -5.17
N THR A 60 5.97 12.36 -5.96
CA THR A 60 4.51 12.31 -6.14
C THR A 60 4.04 10.88 -5.90
N ILE A 61 2.98 10.72 -5.12
CA ILE A 61 2.32 9.45 -4.84
C ILE A 61 0.92 9.49 -5.43
N GLU A 62 0.52 8.44 -6.10
CA GLU A 62 -0.85 8.18 -6.50
C GLU A 62 -1.28 6.83 -5.90
N LEU A 63 -2.30 6.82 -5.05
CA LEU A 63 -2.84 5.58 -4.50
C LEU A 63 -3.73 4.91 -5.55
N VAL A 64 -3.39 3.69 -5.94
CA VAL A 64 -4.12 2.92 -6.95
C VAL A 64 -5.15 2.01 -6.29
N ASP A 65 -4.76 1.35 -5.20
CA ASP A 65 -5.63 0.44 -4.44
C ASP A 65 -5.49 0.70 -2.94
N VAL A 66 -6.61 0.63 -2.21
CA VAL A 66 -6.63 0.80 -0.75
C VAL A 66 -7.68 -0.13 -0.16
N ASP A 67 -7.24 -1.07 0.67
CA ASP A 67 -8.08 -2.00 1.42
C ASP A 67 -7.71 -1.94 2.90
N LEU A 68 -8.39 -1.06 3.66
CA LEU A 68 -8.13 -0.89 5.10
C LEU A 68 -8.64 -2.08 5.92
N THR A 69 -9.49 -2.94 5.36
CA THR A 69 -9.91 -4.20 6.00
C THR A 69 -8.76 -5.21 5.96
N LYS A 70 -8.03 -5.28 4.84
CA LYS A 70 -6.84 -6.13 4.70
C LYS A 70 -5.56 -5.49 5.24
N SER A 71 -5.64 -4.26 5.72
CA SER A 71 -4.50 -3.43 6.15
C SER A 71 -3.45 -3.26 5.04
N THR A 72 -3.90 -3.07 3.80
CA THR A 72 -3.03 -2.96 2.62
C THR A 72 -3.39 -1.78 1.74
N LEU A 73 -2.41 -1.27 1.01
CA LEU A 73 -2.61 -0.32 -0.07
C LEU A 73 -1.55 -0.54 -1.15
N ALA A 74 -1.75 0.04 -2.32
CA ALA A 74 -0.75 0.07 -3.38
C ALA A 74 -0.84 1.37 -4.17
N GLY A 75 0.22 1.71 -4.87
CA GLY A 75 0.26 2.95 -5.62
C GLY A 75 1.48 3.11 -6.49
N LEU A 76 1.56 4.27 -7.13
CA LEU A 76 2.70 4.72 -7.90
C LEU A 76 3.49 5.75 -7.12
N LEU A 77 4.81 5.58 -7.06
CA LEU A 77 5.75 6.51 -6.48
C LEU A 77 6.64 7.07 -7.58
N THR A 78 6.47 8.35 -7.91
CA THR A 78 7.30 9.03 -8.90
C THR A 78 8.34 9.89 -8.21
N ILE A 79 9.62 9.66 -8.51
CA ILE A 79 10.75 10.50 -8.09
C ILE A 79 11.21 11.33 -9.28
N LYS A 80 11.38 12.64 -9.06
CA LYS A 80 12.07 13.54 -9.98
C LYS A 80 13.21 14.25 -9.28
N SER A 81 14.42 14.10 -9.80
CA SER A 81 15.60 14.83 -9.33
C SER A 81 15.41 16.35 -9.45
N LEU A 82 15.89 17.09 -8.44
CA LEU A 82 16.01 18.55 -8.51
C LEU A 82 17.49 19.00 -8.58
N SER A 83 18.41 18.05 -8.74
CA SER A 83 19.85 18.27 -8.84
C SER A 83 20.29 18.41 -10.30
N SER A 84 21.60 18.55 -10.55
CA SER A 84 22.19 18.75 -11.88
C SER A 84 21.93 17.62 -12.90
N ILE A 85 21.57 16.43 -12.45
CA ILE A 85 21.18 15.31 -13.32
C ILE A 85 19.66 15.22 -13.28
N ASP A 86 19.02 15.53 -14.41
CA ASP A 86 17.58 15.37 -14.58
C ASP A 86 17.29 13.88 -14.79
N TYR A 87 16.69 13.26 -13.77
CA TYR A 87 16.12 11.92 -13.88
C TYR A 87 14.72 11.93 -13.30
N LYS A 88 13.85 11.14 -13.91
CA LYS A 88 12.49 10.88 -13.44
C LYS A 88 12.21 9.40 -13.65
N PHE A 89 11.74 8.74 -12.60
CA PHE A 89 11.25 7.37 -12.69
C PHE A 89 10.03 7.19 -11.79
N THR A 90 9.24 6.17 -12.10
CA THR A 90 8.08 5.79 -11.31
C THR A 90 8.21 4.32 -10.96
N THR A 91 7.91 3.97 -9.72
CA THR A 91 7.82 2.60 -9.26
C THR A 91 6.40 2.30 -8.80
N TYR A 92 5.99 1.05 -8.97
CA TYR A 92 4.82 0.52 -8.28
C TYR A 92 5.24 0.05 -6.89
N PHE A 93 4.49 0.43 -5.86
CA PHE A 93 4.74 0.01 -4.49
C PHE A 93 3.51 -0.65 -3.87
N VAL A 94 3.77 -1.53 -2.92
CA VAL A 94 2.76 -2.10 -2.02
C VAL A 94 3.02 -1.63 -0.60
N GLY A 95 1.95 -1.41 0.15
CA GLY A 95 1.96 -0.90 1.51
C GLY A 95 1.29 -1.87 2.47
N GLU A 96 1.93 -2.08 3.62
CA GLU A 96 1.37 -2.78 4.78
C GLU A 96 1.05 -1.76 5.87
N ILE A 97 -0.18 -1.76 6.37
CA ILE A 97 -0.62 -0.87 7.45
C ILE A 97 -0.44 -1.59 8.79
N ILE A 98 0.30 -0.95 9.70
CA ILE A 98 0.55 -1.51 11.03
C ILE A 98 -0.77 -1.68 11.76
N SER A 99 -1.05 -2.91 12.16
CA SER A 99 -2.36 -3.36 12.62
C SER A 99 -2.24 -4.70 13.36
N GLU A 100 -3.35 -5.40 13.56
CA GLU A 100 -3.37 -6.77 14.06
C GLU A 100 -2.68 -7.75 13.09
N LYS A 101 -2.66 -7.44 11.80
CA LYS A 101 -2.05 -8.26 10.74
C LYS A 101 -0.56 -7.98 10.55
N TYR A 102 -0.15 -6.71 10.67
CA TYR A 102 1.24 -6.29 10.44
C TYR A 102 1.80 -5.61 11.68
N ASN A 103 2.83 -6.20 12.29
CA ASN A 103 3.45 -5.68 13.50
C ASN A 103 4.42 -4.52 13.20
N PHE A 104 4.76 -3.71 14.22
CA PHE A 104 5.87 -2.74 14.12
C PHE A 104 7.22 -3.41 13.85
N LEU A 105 7.47 -4.59 14.41
CA LEU A 105 8.64 -5.40 14.10
C LEU A 105 8.46 -6.05 12.73
N THR A 106 9.34 -5.72 11.79
CA THR A 106 9.19 -6.04 10.36
C THR A 106 9.35 -7.54 10.11
N ARG A 107 10.37 -8.17 10.70
CA ARG A 107 10.64 -9.63 10.65
C ARG A 107 10.47 -10.28 9.26
N LYS A 108 10.85 -9.55 8.21
CA LYS A 108 10.92 -10.03 6.82
C LYS A 108 12.40 -10.19 6.44
N PRO A 109 12.87 -11.42 6.14
CA PRO A 109 14.29 -11.66 5.83
C PRO A 109 14.82 -10.78 4.70
N ASP A 110 14.03 -10.59 3.65
CA ASP A 110 14.45 -9.87 2.44
C ASP A 110 14.53 -8.36 2.63
N TRP A 111 14.03 -7.82 3.75
CA TRP A 111 14.01 -6.38 4.02
C TRP A 111 15.21 -5.94 4.87
N VAL A 112 16.08 -6.88 5.26
CA VAL A 112 17.35 -6.64 5.97
C VAL A 112 17.17 -5.72 7.19
N SER A 113 16.01 -5.83 7.87
CA SER A 113 15.69 -5.12 9.11
C SER A 113 15.66 -6.10 10.28
N ASN A 114 15.98 -5.61 11.47
CA ASN A 114 15.85 -6.32 12.72
C ASN A 114 15.12 -5.45 13.75
N ASP A 115 14.73 -6.04 14.88
CA ASP A 115 13.93 -5.37 15.90
C ASP A 115 14.57 -4.04 16.39
N ALA A 116 15.91 -3.96 16.47
CA ALA A 116 16.61 -2.73 16.85
C ALA A 116 16.54 -1.65 15.76
N ILE A 117 16.68 -2.03 14.48
CA ILE A 117 16.53 -1.12 13.33
C ILE A 117 15.09 -0.60 13.26
N ASP A 118 14.10 -1.47 13.45
CA ASP A 118 12.68 -1.11 13.45
C ASP A 118 12.40 -0.09 14.55
N VAL A 119 12.76 -0.38 15.81
CA VAL A 119 12.57 0.54 16.95
C VAL A 119 13.28 1.86 16.72
N HIS A 120 14.49 1.85 16.14
CA HIS A 120 15.21 3.07 15.81
C HIS A 120 14.46 3.92 14.77
N HIS A 121 13.95 3.32 13.70
CA HIS A 121 13.22 4.04 12.65
C HIS A 121 11.87 4.56 13.14
N TRP A 122 11.08 3.73 13.81
CA TRP A 122 9.81 4.14 14.38
C TRP A 122 9.99 5.25 15.42
N SER A 123 11.08 5.21 16.20
CA SER A 123 11.45 6.26 17.15
C SER A 123 11.74 7.61 16.48
N LYS A 124 11.90 7.71 15.16
CA LYS A 124 12.05 9.00 14.47
C LYS A 124 10.72 9.76 14.42
N PHE A 125 9.58 9.08 14.45
CA PHE A 125 8.25 9.70 14.50
C PHE A 125 7.88 10.15 15.92
N PRO A 126 7.63 11.44 16.17
CA PRO A 126 7.30 11.93 17.50
C PRO A 126 6.04 11.29 18.10
N SER A 127 5.01 11.01 17.30
CA SER A 127 3.78 10.33 17.74
C SER A 127 4.07 8.92 18.25
N TRP A 128 4.85 8.14 17.50
CA TRP A 128 5.19 6.78 17.90
C TRP A 128 6.07 6.75 19.14
N ARG A 129 7.08 7.62 19.18
CA ARG A 129 8.05 7.70 20.28
C ARG A 129 7.37 7.96 21.63
N ARG A 130 6.37 8.84 21.65
CA ARG A 130 5.66 9.22 22.88
C ARG A 130 4.71 8.13 23.36
N ASP A 131 3.93 7.55 22.44
CA ASP A 131 2.72 6.81 22.82
C ASP A 131 2.85 5.28 22.69
N LEU A 132 3.82 4.82 21.88
CA LEU A 132 3.93 3.41 21.48
C LEU A 132 5.28 2.77 21.82
N LYS A 133 6.37 3.54 21.85
CA LYS A 133 7.73 2.98 22.07
C LYS A 133 7.82 2.05 23.28
N ALA A 134 7.42 2.54 24.46
CA ALA A 134 7.50 1.76 25.69
C ALA A 134 6.63 0.49 25.65
N LYS A 135 5.48 0.53 24.97
CA LYS A 135 4.57 -0.62 24.83
C LYS A 135 5.20 -1.69 23.95
N VAL A 136 5.78 -1.30 22.81
CA VAL A 136 6.46 -2.22 21.88
C VAL A 136 7.67 -2.87 22.55
N GLU A 137 8.51 -2.08 23.24
CA GLU A 137 9.70 -2.59 23.94
C GLU A 137 9.34 -3.52 25.10
N ALA A 138 8.32 -3.19 25.91
CA ALA A 138 7.88 -4.02 27.03
C ALA A 138 7.35 -5.39 26.57
N GLU A 139 6.52 -5.43 25.53
CA GLU A 139 6.02 -6.70 24.97
C GLU A 139 7.16 -7.54 24.39
N THR A 140 8.11 -6.89 23.70
CA THR A 140 9.27 -7.58 23.12
C THR A 140 10.13 -8.23 24.21
N HIS A 141 10.34 -7.55 25.35
CA HIS A 141 11.04 -8.11 26.51
C HIS A 141 10.32 -9.34 27.08
N ASN A 142 8.99 -9.33 27.07
CA ASN A 142 8.15 -10.45 27.53
C ASN A 142 7.99 -11.57 26.49
N ASN A 143 8.80 -11.56 25.42
CA ASN A 143 8.71 -12.49 24.30
C ASN A 143 7.30 -12.53 23.65
N SER A 144 6.64 -11.37 23.65
CA SER A 144 5.31 -11.11 23.08
C SER A 144 5.39 -10.02 22.01
N LEU A 145 4.33 -9.84 21.25
CA LEU A 145 4.22 -8.82 20.21
C LEU A 145 3.14 -7.81 20.55
N TYR A 146 3.51 -6.54 20.62
CA TYR A 146 2.53 -5.46 20.75
C TYR A 146 1.59 -5.47 19.52
N VAL A 147 0.30 -5.65 19.76
CA VAL A 147 -0.72 -5.65 18.71
C VAL A 147 -1.32 -4.25 18.61
N HIS A 148 -1.07 -3.55 17.50
CA HIS A 148 -1.65 -2.24 17.27
C HIS A 148 -3.08 -2.39 16.74
N ARG A 149 -4.07 -2.15 17.59
CA ARG A 149 -5.49 -2.31 17.26
C ARG A 149 -6.12 -0.98 16.90
N ARG A 150 -7.21 -1.03 16.12
CA ARG A 150 -8.06 0.14 15.81
C ARG A 150 -7.30 1.35 15.27
N PHE A 151 -6.29 1.11 14.42
CA PHE A 151 -5.44 2.17 13.86
C PHE A 151 -6.22 3.29 13.13
N LEU A 152 -7.43 3.01 12.65
CA LEU A 152 -8.31 3.99 12.01
C LEU A 152 -8.92 5.02 12.98
N ASP A 153 -8.96 4.73 14.27
CA ASP A 153 -9.49 5.65 15.28
C ASP A 153 -8.41 6.61 15.82
N GLU A 154 -7.16 6.39 15.45
CA GLU A 154 -6.00 7.17 15.89
C GLU A 154 -5.68 8.30 14.91
N ASN A 155 -5.03 9.38 15.35
CA ASN A 155 -4.64 10.45 14.41
C ASN A 155 -3.55 10.01 13.42
N TYR A 156 -2.75 9.02 13.80
CA TYR A 156 -1.58 8.57 13.05
C TYR A 156 -1.73 7.10 12.65
N VAL A 157 -1.62 6.85 11.34
CA VAL A 157 -1.56 5.53 10.75
C VAL A 157 -0.12 5.22 10.36
N TYR A 158 0.42 4.14 10.90
CA TYR A 158 1.78 3.69 10.59
C TYR A 158 1.74 2.66 9.48
N MET A 159 2.70 2.72 8.56
CA MET A 159 2.76 1.81 7.41
C MET A 159 4.20 1.49 7.03
N ARG A 160 4.39 0.41 6.27
CA ARG A 160 5.62 0.20 5.51
C ARG A 160 5.32 0.09 4.03
N TRP A 161 6.10 0.77 3.19
CA TRP A 161 5.94 0.74 1.73
C TRP A 161 7.15 0.09 1.07
N LYS A 162 6.91 -0.86 0.18
CA LYS A 162 7.94 -1.55 -0.60
C LYS A 162 7.68 -1.35 -2.08
N GLU A 163 8.62 -0.70 -2.75
CA GLU A 163 8.67 -0.62 -4.21
C GLU A 163 9.00 -2.00 -4.78
N LEU A 164 8.30 -2.40 -5.84
CA LEU A 164 8.40 -3.72 -6.45
C LEU A 164 9.07 -3.66 -7.83
N PHE A 165 8.62 -2.78 -8.71
CA PHE A 165 9.10 -2.68 -10.09
C PHE A 165 8.91 -1.27 -10.65
N LEU A 166 9.61 -0.97 -11.74
CA LEU A 166 9.48 0.29 -12.47
C LEU A 166 8.24 0.26 -13.36
N PHE A 167 7.58 1.41 -13.46
CA PHE A 167 6.39 1.61 -14.28
C PHE A 167 6.60 2.81 -15.22
N PRO A 168 6.18 2.72 -16.50
CA PRO A 168 5.47 1.61 -17.15
C PRO A 168 6.38 0.47 -17.64
N ASP A 169 7.70 0.65 -17.59
CA ASP A 169 8.68 -0.30 -18.12
C ASP A 169 9.46 -0.97 -16.98
N PRO A 170 9.15 -2.23 -16.62
CA PRO A 170 9.84 -2.97 -15.57
C PRO A 170 11.31 -3.28 -15.89
N ASP A 171 11.68 -3.28 -17.17
CA ASP A 171 13.02 -3.63 -17.64
C ASP A 171 13.96 -2.41 -17.73
N GLN A 172 13.44 -1.20 -17.45
CA GLN A 172 14.24 0.01 -17.42
C GLN A 172 15.38 -0.10 -16.39
N VAL A 173 16.60 0.20 -16.82
CA VAL A 173 17.75 0.23 -15.92
C VAL A 173 17.88 1.61 -15.28
N LEU A 174 17.93 1.64 -13.95
CA LEU A 174 18.22 2.84 -13.19
C LEU A 174 19.73 2.96 -12.96
N GLU A 175 20.35 3.96 -13.57
CA GLU A 175 21.73 4.29 -13.27
C GLU A 175 21.83 5.02 -11.92
N ASN A 176 22.69 4.52 -11.03
CA ASN A 176 23.04 5.17 -9.75
C ASN A 176 21.88 5.34 -8.75
N CYS A 177 20.76 4.65 -8.94
CA CYS A 177 19.67 4.59 -7.96
C CYS A 177 19.09 3.18 -7.86
N SER A 178 18.56 2.86 -6.68
CA SER A 178 17.93 1.57 -6.37
C SER A 178 16.73 1.83 -5.45
N PHE A 179 15.74 0.95 -5.57
CA PHE A 179 14.52 0.89 -4.77
C PHE A 179 14.41 -0.43 -3.99
N ASP A 180 15.54 -1.09 -3.74
CA ASP A 180 15.62 -2.39 -3.06
C ASP A 180 15.21 -2.31 -1.58
N GLY A 181 15.34 -1.12 -0.98
CA GLY A 181 14.89 -0.85 0.38
C GLY A 181 13.37 -0.72 0.51
N PHE A 182 12.94 -0.17 1.64
CA PHE A 182 11.54 0.11 1.92
C PHE A 182 11.40 1.38 2.78
N TYR A 183 10.19 1.88 2.91
CA TYR A 183 9.89 3.07 3.71
C TYR A 183 9.18 2.69 4.99
N TYR A 184 9.61 3.27 6.11
CA TYR A 184 8.77 3.44 7.29
C TYR A 184 7.93 4.69 7.09
N ILE A 185 6.63 4.60 7.31
CA ILE A 185 5.69 5.71 7.05
C ILE A 185 4.85 5.99 8.30
N CYS A 186 4.67 7.27 8.59
CA CYS A 186 3.71 7.81 9.53
C CYS A 186 2.79 8.77 8.78
N PHE A 187 1.52 8.41 8.68
CA PHE A 187 0.49 9.20 8.02
C PHE A 187 -0.40 9.86 9.05
N ASN A 188 -0.49 11.19 9.03
CA ASN A 188 -1.48 11.92 9.81
C ASN A 188 -2.78 12.02 9.02
N GLN A 189 -3.75 11.19 9.40
CA GLN A 189 -5.02 11.08 8.68
C GLN A 189 -5.99 12.24 8.92
N THR A 190 -5.70 13.12 9.88
CA THR A 190 -6.54 14.31 10.13
C THR A 190 -6.24 15.45 9.16
N ILE A 191 -5.00 15.56 8.68
CA ILE A 191 -4.54 16.68 7.83
C ILE A 191 -3.93 16.23 6.50
N GLY A 192 -3.89 14.93 6.22
CA GLY A 192 -3.39 14.42 4.93
C GLY A 192 -1.87 14.57 4.75
N VAL A 193 -1.08 14.44 5.82
CA VAL A 193 0.39 14.60 5.77
C VAL A 193 1.09 13.26 5.98
N ILE A 194 2.06 12.95 5.13
CA ILE A 194 2.90 11.76 5.20
C ILE A 194 4.32 12.18 5.58
N THR A 195 4.86 11.57 6.63
CA THR A 195 6.30 11.59 6.91
C THR A 195 6.83 10.18 6.82
N GLY A 196 7.97 10.00 6.18
CA GLY A 196 8.58 8.70 6.02
C GLY A 196 10.09 8.71 6.11
N TYR A 197 10.66 7.52 6.22
CA TYR A 197 12.09 7.28 6.14
C TYR A 197 12.35 6.07 5.26
N TYR A 198 13.02 6.28 4.14
CA TYR A 198 13.58 5.19 3.34
C TYR A 198 14.73 4.54 4.10
N PHE A 199 14.73 3.22 4.14
CA PHE A 199 15.77 2.41 4.71
C PHE A 199 16.22 1.36 3.69
N TYR A 200 17.53 1.35 3.42
CA TYR A 200 18.20 0.31 2.68
C TYR A 200 19.52 0.00 3.37
N LEU A 201 19.82 -1.29 3.50
CA LEU A 201 21.04 -1.80 4.10
C LEU A 201 21.56 -2.97 3.28
N GLN A 202 22.82 -2.86 2.86
CA GLN A 202 23.58 -3.91 2.21
C GLN A 202 24.89 -4.12 3.01
N PRO A 203 24.90 -5.07 3.96
CA PRO A 203 25.97 -5.20 4.94
C PRO A 203 27.33 -5.58 4.34
N ASP A 204 27.34 -6.46 3.34
CA ASP A 204 28.51 -6.95 2.62
C ASP A 204 29.29 -5.81 1.93
N LEU A 205 28.58 -4.79 1.45
CA LEU A 205 29.20 -3.61 0.85
C LEU A 205 29.33 -2.42 1.80
N ASN A 206 28.93 -2.58 3.07
CA ASN A 206 28.84 -1.50 4.06
C ASN A 206 28.05 -0.27 3.57
N ILE A 207 26.99 -0.53 2.80
CA ILE A 207 26.12 0.52 2.25
C ILE A 207 24.88 0.62 3.13
N GLN A 208 24.62 1.84 3.60
CA GLN A 208 23.38 2.18 4.25
C GLN A 208 22.86 3.51 3.69
N CYS A 209 21.60 3.49 3.27
CA CYS A 209 20.90 4.66 2.78
C CYS A 209 19.72 4.96 3.69
N ASN A 210 19.69 6.20 4.19
CA ASN A 210 18.58 6.74 4.97
C ASN A 210 18.18 8.07 4.34
N SER A 211 16.94 8.17 3.86
CA SER A 211 16.40 9.43 3.35
C SER A 211 15.06 9.74 3.98
N LYS A 212 14.77 11.02 4.21
CA LYS A 212 13.50 11.48 4.77
C LYS A 212 12.53 11.76 3.64
N LEU A 213 11.28 11.34 3.80
CA LEU A 213 10.17 11.60 2.90
C LEU A 213 9.17 12.52 3.61
N GLU A 214 8.74 13.58 2.95
CA GLU A 214 7.72 14.51 3.45
C GLU A 214 6.75 14.85 2.33
N LEU A 215 5.48 14.49 2.50
CA LEU A 215 4.43 14.69 1.49
C LEU A 215 3.16 15.26 2.14
N ALA A 216 2.40 16.00 1.35
CA ALA A 216 1.07 16.48 1.70
C ALA A 216 0.08 16.10 0.60
N HIS A 217 -1.16 15.84 1.01
CA HIS A 217 -2.27 15.55 0.11
C HIS A 217 -2.50 16.70 -0.87
N ILE A 218 -2.70 16.38 -2.13
CA ILE A 218 -3.18 17.34 -3.14
C ILE A 218 -4.71 17.28 -3.11
N PRO A 219 -5.40 18.39 -2.79
CA PRO A 219 -6.86 18.41 -2.76
C PRO A 219 -7.47 17.91 -4.07
N ASP A 220 -8.37 16.95 -3.96
CA ASP A 220 -9.10 16.29 -5.05
C ASP A 220 -10.55 16.80 -5.17
N GLY A 221 -10.90 17.83 -4.39
CA GLY A 221 -12.28 18.34 -4.30
C GLY A 221 -13.27 17.34 -3.70
N GLY A 222 -12.80 16.22 -3.14
CA GLY A 222 -13.64 15.13 -2.63
C GLY A 222 -14.12 14.13 -3.69
N MET A 223 -13.68 14.23 -4.94
CA MET A 223 -14.03 13.28 -6.00
C MET A 223 -12.96 12.19 -6.13
N SER A 224 -13.38 10.92 -6.12
CA SER A 224 -12.54 9.78 -6.50
C SER A 224 -13.33 8.98 -7.53
N GLU A 225 -12.73 8.72 -8.69
CA GLU A 225 -13.29 7.79 -9.68
C GLU A 225 -13.10 6.37 -9.13
N SER A 226 -14.19 5.68 -8.81
CA SER A 226 -14.17 4.27 -8.45
C SER A 226 -14.30 3.42 -9.71
N PHE A 227 -13.39 2.48 -9.93
CA PHE A 227 -13.52 1.44 -10.93
C PHE A 227 -13.60 0.07 -10.25
N GLU A 228 -14.51 -0.77 -10.72
CA GLU A 228 -14.59 -2.18 -10.35
C GLU A 228 -14.06 -3.01 -11.52
N LEU A 229 -13.14 -3.93 -11.23
CA LEU A 229 -12.74 -4.95 -12.20
C LEU A 229 -13.78 -6.08 -12.13
N LEU A 230 -14.51 -6.27 -13.24
CA LEU A 230 -15.50 -7.34 -13.44
C LEU A 230 -14.86 -8.73 -13.52
#